data_AF-D2SNT3-F1
#
_entry.id   AF-D2SNT3-F1
#
_cell.length_a   1.000
_cell.length_b   1.000
_cell.length_c   1.000
_cell.angle_alpha   90.00
_cell.angle_beta   90.00
_cell.angle_gamma   90.00
#
_symmetry.space_group_name_H-M   'P 1'
#
loop_
_entity.id
_entity.type
_entity.pdbx_description
1 polymer ?
#
loop_
_entity_poly.entity_id
_entity_poly.type
_entity_poly.pdbx_seq_one_letter_code
_entity_poly.pdbx_strand_id
1 'polypeptide(L)'
;PKKRSEKWISTSVPQNQWNNDEAQYSSAEYHTNNLLNPVLFEESSRLIPENAIVIEVAPHGLLQAILTRSLAACVHIPLTRRGHEHPVKFLLEAVGKLYLAGLTPKVKSLYPKVEYPVSTETPLLSHLVEWEHSEEWLKTRYSTKTRVVTAGRDFILSTQDDDYKYFEYYKRDGVCVFPEAALLTLVWETYAMYRQSDYRTMSVEFTNVYFYEEVEINDLLKLGV
;
A
#
# COMPACT_ATOMS: atom_id res chain seq x y z
N PRO A 1 -27.58 37.86 0.22
CA PRO A 1 -27.36 36.50 0.78
C PRO A 1 -26.20 35.81 0.04
N LYS A 2 -25.52 34.84 0.65
CA LYS A 2 -24.41 34.10 0.00
C LYS A 2 -24.92 32.83 -0.67
N LYS A 3 -24.36 32.48 -1.84
CA LYS A 3 -24.72 31.26 -2.55
C LYS A 3 -24.23 30.03 -1.78
N ARG A 4 -25.09 29.01 -1.65
CA ARG A 4 -24.74 27.72 -1.07
C ARG A 4 -23.88 26.92 -2.06
N SER A 5 -22.92 26.17 -1.54
CA SER A 5 -22.16 25.22 -2.36
C SER A 5 -22.90 23.90 -2.50
N GLU A 6 -22.65 23.16 -3.58
CA GLU A 6 -23.19 21.81 -3.80
C GLU A 6 -22.82 20.81 -2.69
N LYS A 7 -21.74 21.07 -1.94
CA LYS A 7 -21.34 20.26 -0.77
C LYS A 7 -22.32 20.34 0.40
N TRP A 8 -23.16 21.38 0.45
CA TRP A 8 -24.15 21.54 1.51
C TRP A 8 -25.50 21.03 1.03
N ILE A 9 -25.81 19.79 1.40
CA ILE A 9 -27.10 19.15 1.14
C ILE A 9 -28.20 19.79 2.01
N SER A 10 -29.31 20.22 1.40
CA SER A 10 -30.44 20.78 2.15
C SER A 10 -31.29 19.67 2.74
N THR A 11 -31.65 19.81 4.01
CA THR A 11 -32.63 18.95 4.68
C THR A 11 -33.99 19.64 4.87
N SER A 12 -34.16 20.88 4.42
CA SER A 12 -35.43 21.63 4.55
C SER A 12 -36.15 21.86 3.22
N VAL A 13 -35.49 21.54 2.10
CA VAL A 13 -36.03 21.67 0.75
C VAL A 13 -35.93 20.30 0.06
N PRO A 14 -37.00 19.80 -0.57
CA PRO A 14 -36.97 18.57 -1.36
C PRO A 14 -35.91 18.61 -2.47
N GLN A 15 -35.29 17.47 -2.76
CA GLN A 15 -34.15 17.38 -3.69
C GLN A 15 -34.46 17.90 -5.10
N ASN A 16 -35.69 17.69 -5.59
CA ASN A 16 -36.14 18.19 -6.89
C ASN A 16 -36.24 19.72 -6.97
N GLN A 17 -36.20 20.43 -5.84
CA GLN A 17 -36.31 21.88 -5.74
C GLN A 17 -34.99 22.57 -5.34
N TRP A 18 -33.89 21.83 -5.18
CA TRP A 18 -32.61 22.42 -4.78
C TRP A 18 -32.05 23.45 -5.78
N ASN A 19 -32.45 23.35 -7.05
CA ASN A 19 -32.02 24.25 -8.11
C ASN A 19 -32.86 25.53 -8.20
N ASN A 20 -33.93 25.65 -7.41
CA ASN A 20 -34.73 26.87 -7.35
C ASN A 20 -33.96 27.99 -6.66
N ASP A 21 -34.20 29.24 -7.06
CA ASP A 21 -33.49 30.42 -6.54
C ASP A 21 -33.57 30.52 -5.01
N GLU A 22 -34.71 30.15 -4.41
CA GLU A 22 -34.96 30.15 -2.98
C GLU A 22 -34.05 29.18 -2.20
N ALA A 23 -33.63 28.08 -2.84
CA ALA A 23 -32.76 27.06 -2.25
C ALA A 23 -31.28 27.32 -2.55
N GLN A 24 -30.94 28.13 -3.55
CA GLN A 24 -29.54 28.36 -3.95
C GLN A 24 -28.75 29.25 -2.99
N TYR A 25 -29.43 30.00 -2.12
CA TYR A 25 -28.81 30.98 -1.24
C TYR A 25 -29.10 30.70 0.24
N SER A 26 -28.13 31.01 1.10
CA SER A 26 -28.36 31.10 2.55
C SER A 26 -29.05 32.43 2.84
N SER A 27 -30.35 32.50 2.56
CA SER A 27 -31.19 33.70 2.73
C SER A 27 -32.07 33.61 3.98
N ALA A 28 -32.71 34.73 4.34
CA ALA A 28 -33.64 34.74 5.47
C ALA A 28 -34.81 33.78 5.21
N GLU A 29 -35.33 33.77 3.98
CA GLU A 29 -36.40 32.90 3.52
C GLU A 29 -36.03 31.42 3.64
N TYR A 30 -34.80 31.04 3.27
CA TYR A 30 -34.30 29.67 3.42
C TYR A 30 -34.24 29.24 4.90
N HIS A 31 -33.79 30.13 5.79
CA HIS A 31 -33.73 29.86 7.23
C HIS A 31 -35.14 29.78 7.85
N THR A 32 -36.07 30.65 7.44
CA THR A 32 -37.48 30.57 7.83
C THR A 32 -38.11 29.27 7.32
N ASN A 33 -37.82 28.86 6.08
CA ASN A 33 -38.28 27.59 5.53
C ASN A 33 -37.79 26.40 6.37
N ASN A 34 -36.52 26.41 6.81
CA ASN A 34 -35.98 25.36 7.68
C ASN A 34 -36.66 25.29 9.05
N LEU A 35 -37.10 26.42 9.59
CA LEU A 35 -37.80 26.45 10.87
C LEU A 35 -39.26 25.98 10.77
N LEU A 36 -39.93 26.30 9.66
CA LEU A 36 -41.36 26.05 9.48
C LEU A 36 -41.68 24.69 8.86
N ASN A 37 -40.74 24.07 8.15
CA ASN A 37 -40.97 22.83 7.41
C ASN A 37 -40.25 21.62 8.04
N PRO A 38 -40.72 20.38 7.76
CA PRO A 38 -40.09 19.17 8.24
C PRO A 38 -38.64 19.01 7.78
N VAL A 39 -37.84 18.34 8.61
CA VAL A 39 -36.45 17.99 8.29
C VAL A 39 -36.40 16.65 7.56
N LEU A 40 -35.97 16.67 6.29
CA LEU A 40 -35.80 15.55 5.36
C LEU A 40 -34.47 14.81 5.61
N PHE A 41 -34.26 14.34 6.84
CA PHE A 41 -32.97 13.77 7.24
C PHE A 41 -32.69 12.40 6.62
N GLU A 42 -33.69 11.51 6.61
CA GLU A 42 -33.51 10.15 6.11
C GLU A 42 -33.18 10.18 4.61
N GLU A 43 -33.96 10.95 3.84
CA GLU A 43 -33.80 11.12 2.40
C GLU A 43 -32.43 11.70 2.07
N SER A 44 -32.01 12.72 2.80
CA SER A 44 -30.71 13.37 2.60
C SER A 44 -29.54 12.47 3.00
N SER A 45 -29.71 11.65 4.04
CA SER A 45 -28.65 10.75 4.54
C SER A 45 -28.30 9.66 3.54
N ARG A 46 -29.24 9.23 2.68
CA ARG A 46 -29.01 8.24 1.62
C ARG A 46 -28.00 8.68 0.56
N LEU A 47 -27.72 9.98 0.48
CA LEU A 47 -26.72 10.54 -0.44
C LEU A 47 -25.30 10.45 0.12
N ILE A 48 -25.14 10.04 1.39
CA ILE A 48 -23.83 9.83 2.00
C ILE A 48 -23.24 8.53 1.43
N PRO A 49 -22.03 8.56 0.84
CA PRO A 49 -21.39 7.36 0.30
C PRO A 49 -21.17 6.27 1.34
N GLU A 50 -21.12 5.02 0.88
CA GLU A 50 -20.62 3.91 1.69
C GLU A 50 -19.15 4.15 2.09
N ASN A 51 -18.76 3.69 3.28
CA ASN A 51 -17.42 3.91 3.86
C ASN A 51 -17.07 5.39 4.16
N ALA A 52 -18.07 6.27 4.28
CA ALA A 52 -17.85 7.63 4.74
C ALA A 52 -17.57 7.69 6.26
N ILE A 53 -16.87 8.75 6.67
CA ILE A 53 -16.70 9.12 8.09
C ILE A 53 -17.70 10.23 8.40
N VAL A 54 -18.67 9.92 9.26
CA VAL A 54 -19.74 10.85 9.65
C VAL A 54 -19.41 11.45 11.01
N ILE A 55 -19.25 12.77 11.03
CA ILE A 55 -18.87 13.53 12.23
C ILE A 55 -20.09 14.27 12.74
N GLU A 56 -20.53 13.96 13.96
CA GLU A 56 -21.66 14.66 14.58
C GLU A 56 -21.19 15.89 15.36
N VAL A 57 -21.47 17.07 14.80
CA VAL A 57 -21.17 18.38 15.38
C VAL A 57 -22.37 18.87 16.16
N ALA A 58 -22.48 18.43 17.41
CA ALA A 58 -23.57 18.77 18.32
C ALA A 58 -23.06 18.80 19.77
N PRO A 59 -23.80 19.43 20.71
CA PRO A 59 -23.49 19.38 22.16
C PRO A 59 -23.80 18.02 22.81
N HIS A 60 -24.37 17.09 22.05
CA HIS A 60 -24.53 15.68 22.40
C HIS A 60 -24.74 14.85 21.14
N GLY A 61 -24.17 13.65 21.07
CA GLY A 61 -24.40 12.69 19.99
C GLY A 61 -25.80 12.07 19.97
N LEU A 62 -26.85 12.86 19.69
CA LEU A 62 -28.24 12.40 19.64
C LEU A 62 -28.55 11.60 18.37
N LEU A 63 -27.91 11.93 17.26
CA LEU A 63 -28.19 11.30 15.97
C LEU A 63 -27.48 9.96 15.80
N GLN A 64 -26.56 9.59 16.72
CA GLN A 64 -25.80 8.35 16.66
C GLN A 64 -26.67 7.12 16.39
N ALA A 65 -27.76 6.92 17.13
CA ALA A 65 -28.61 5.74 16.94
C ALA A 65 -29.27 5.68 15.56
N ILE A 66 -29.66 6.84 15.01
CA ILE A 66 -30.30 6.93 13.69
C ILE A 66 -29.24 6.74 12.60
N LEU A 67 -28.09 7.41 12.72
CA LEU A 67 -26.97 7.33 11.80
C LEU A 67 -26.43 5.90 11.69
N THR A 68 -26.20 5.21 12.81
CA THR A 68 -25.71 3.83 12.81
C THR A 68 -26.69 2.88 12.13
N ARG A 69 -28.00 3.11 12.25
CA ARG A 69 -29.02 2.30 11.58
C ARG A 69 -29.13 2.59 10.08
N SER A 70 -29.12 3.87 9.70
CA SER A 70 -29.29 4.29 8.31
C SER A 70 -28.02 4.18 7.46
N LEU A 71 -26.84 4.18 8.10
CA LEU A 71 -25.52 4.22 7.46
C LEU A 71 -24.59 3.20 8.13
N ALA A 72 -24.96 1.91 8.09
CA ALA A 72 -24.25 0.86 8.81
C ALA A 72 -22.79 0.65 8.37
N ALA A 73 -22.47 0.93 7.10
CA ALA A 73 -21.12 0.81 6.55
C ALA A 73 -20.23 2.05 6.83
N CYS A 74 -20.74 3.06 7.52
CA CYS A 74 -20.00 4.29 7.81
C CYS A 74 -19.38 4.26 9.22
N VAL A 75 -18.32 5.04 9.41
CA VAL A 75 -17.73 5.28 10.73
C VAL A 75 -18.38 6.52 11.35
N HIS A 76 -19.00 6.36 12.51
CA HIS A 76 -19.73 7.44 13.20
C HIS A 76 -18.93 7.97 14.39
N ILE A 77 -18.65 9.27 14.41
CA ILE A 77 -17.83 9.90 15.45
C ILE A 77 -18.56 11.12 16.03
N PRO A 78 -19.10 11.04 17.26
CA PRO A 78 -19.64 12.20 17.96
C PRO A 78 -18.52 13.04 18.57
N LEU A 79 -18.62 14.37 18.47
CA LEU A 79 -17.62 15.28 19.05
C LEU A 79 -17.84 15.58 20.53
N THR A 80 -19.06 15.44 21.03
CA THR A 80 -19.37 15.71 22.43
C THR A 80 -20.42 14.74 23.00
N ARG A 81 -20.46 14.63 24.33
CA ARG A 81 -21.44 13.84 25.06
C ARG A 81 -21.93 14.61 26.29
N ARG A 82 -23.23 14.88 26.37
CA ARG A 82 -23.85 15.54 27.51
C ARG A 82 -23.61 14.73 28.79
N GLY A 83 -23.19 15.41 29.85
CA GLY A 83 -22.93 14.79 31.15
C GLY A 83 -21.64 13.97 31.23
N HIS A 84 -20.75 14.06 30.23
CA HIS A 84 -19.44 13.43 30.32
C HIS A 84 -18.55 14.18 31.32
N GLU A 85 -17.88 13.43 32.21
CA GLU A 85 -17.04 13.99 33.28
C GLU A 85 -15.91 14.88 32.74
N HIS A 86 -15.33 14.51 31.60
CA HIS A 86 -14.23 15.22 30.96
C HIS A 86 -14.56 15.54 29.49
N PRO A 87 -15.29 16.61 29.18
CA PRO A 87 -15.75 16.91 27.82
C PRO A 87 -14.59 17.21 26.85
N VAL A 88 -13.52 17.86 27.34
CA VAL A 88 -12.31 18.12 26.54
C VAL A 88 -11.59 16.81 26.19
N LYS A 89 -11.46 15.89 27.15
CA LYS A 89 -10.88 14.56 26.90
C LYS A 89 -11.70 13.80 25.86
N PHE A 90 -13.03 13.82 25.98
CA PHE A 90 -13.93 13.18 25.01
C PHE A 90 -13.74 13.73 23.59
N LEU A 91 -13.59 15.06 23.45
CA LEU A 91 -13.31 15.69 22.16
C LEU A 91 -11.95 15.24 21.59
N LEU A 92 -10.91 15.19 22.42
CA LEU A 92 -9.57 14.72 21.99
C LEU A 92 -9.58 13.24 21.61
N GLU A 93 -10.34 12.41 22.32
CA GLU A 93 -10.58 11.01 21.94
C GLU A 93 -11.30 10.91 20.58
N ALA A 94 -12.29 11.76 20.32
CA ALA A 94 -12.94 11.84 19.01
C ALA A 94 -11.96 12.23 17.90
N VAL A 95 -11.05 13.19 18.15
CA VAL A 95 -9.96 13.54 17.23
C VAL A 95 -9.01 12.36 16.99
N GLY A 96 -8.68 11.59 18.03
CA GLY A 96 -7.92 10.35 17.89
C GLY A 96 -8.64 9.30 17.04
N LYS A 97 -9.95 9.12 17.23
CA LYS A 97 -10.78 8.24 16.40
C LYS A 97 -10.81 8.68 14.93
N LEU A 98 -10.84 9.99 14.67
CA LEU A 98 -10.74 10.52 13.30
C LEU A 98 -9.40 10.14 12.64
N TYR A 99 -8.31 10.19 13.40
CA TYR A 99 -7.00 9.75 12.92
C TYR A 99 -6.97 8.25 12.61
N LEU A 100 -7.48 7.41 13.53
CA LEU A 100 -7.57 5.96 13.32
C LEU A 100 -8.48 5.58 12.14
N ALA A 101 -9.48 6.41 11.84
CA ALA A 101 -10.34 6.24 10.67
C ALA A 101 -9.68 6.65 9.34
N GLY A 102 -8.43 7.14 9.36
CA GLY A 102 -7.65 7.49 8.17
C GLY A 102 -7.61 8.98 7.83
N LEU A 103 -8.17 9.85 8.68
CA LEU A 103 -8.03 11.30 8.50
C LEU A 103 -6.71 11.80 9.12
N THR A 104 -6.29 13.01 8.75
CA THR A 104 -5.12 13.67 9.32
C THR A 104 -5.51 14.96 10.07
N PRO A 105 -6.08 14.87 11.29
CA PRO A 105 -6.44 16.05 12.06
C PRO A 105 -5.24 16.96 12.35
N LYS A 106 -5.40 18.27 12.17
CA LYS A 106 -4.36 19.26 12.47
C LYS A 106 -4.36 19.61 13.96
N VAL A 107 -3.94 18.67 14.81
CA VAL A 107 -3.95 18.81 16.29
C VAL A 107 -3.18 20.05 16.76
N LYS A 108 -2.14 20.46 16.03
CA LYS A 108 -1.38 21.70 16.28
C LYS A 108 -2.21 22.98 16.31
N SER A 109 -3.41 22.98 15.71
CA SER A 109 -4.31 24.13 15.74
C SER A 109 -5.08 24.26 17.07
N LEU A 110 -5.01 23.24 17.94
CA LEU A 110 -5.71 23.21 19.23
C LEU A 110 -4.89 23.79 20.38
N TYR A 111 -3.59 23.98 20.20
CA TYR A 111 -2.69 24.49 21.23
C TYR A 111 -1.80 25.61 20.68
N PRO A 112 -1.16 26.42 21.55
CA PRO A 112 -0.32 27.53 21.13
C PRO A 112 0.77 27.11 20.15
N LYS A 113 1.18 28.04 19.29
CA LYS A 113 2.24 27.79 18.31
C LYS A 113 3.55 27.45 19.03
N VAL A 114 4.17 26.35 18.63
CA VAL A 114 5.50 25.94 19.11
C VAL A 114 6.57 26.77 18.40
N GLU A 115 7.56 27.24 19.16
CA GLU A 115 8.73 27.93 18.64
C GLU A 115 9.83 26.92 18.30
N TYR A 116 10.55 27.16 17.20
CA TYR A 116 11.63 26.33 16.72
C TYR A 116 12.92 27.15 16.63
N PRO A 117 14.12 26.56 16.85
CA PRO A 117 14.37 25.13 17.11
C PRO A 117 13.88 24.66 18.49
N VAL A 118 13.67 23.35 18.64
CA VAL A 118 13.31 22.74 19.93
C VAL A 118 14.50 22.78 20.90
N SER A 119 14.22 22.65 22.21
CA SER A 119 15.25 22.61 23.25
C SER A 119 16.22 21.42 23.08
N THR A 120 17.46 21.57 23.54
CA THR A 120 18.53 20.56 23.46
C THR A 120 18.22 19.27 24.20
N GLU A 121 17.31 19.30 25.17
CA GLU A 121 16.89 18.13 25.96
C GLU A 121 15.67 17.41 25.36
N THR A 122 15.18 17.84 24.19
CA THR A 122 14.05 17.20 23.52
C THR A 122 14.41 15.76 23.13
N PRO A 123 13.65 14.74 23.58
CA PRO A 123 13.97 13.34 23.27
C PRO A 123 14.04 13.05 21.77
N LEU A 124 14.96 12.16 21.39
CA LEU A 124 15.08 11.64 20.04
C LEU A 124 13.86 10.79 19.68
N LEU A 125 13.33 10.91 18.46
CA LEU A 125 12.20 10.11 17.99
C LEU A 125 12.61 8.81 17.27
N SER A 126 13.87 8.69 16.85
CA SER A 126 14.32 7.60 15.96
C SER A 126 14.16 6.20 16.56
N HIS A 127 14.22 6.08 17.90
CA HIS A 127 14.09 4.80 18.59
C HIS A 127 12.64 4.36 18.82
N LEU A 128 11.66 5.22 18.52
CA LEU A 128 10.23 4.92 18.65
C LEU A 128 9.59 4.48 17.33
N VAL A 129 10.35 4.53 16.23
CA VAL A 129 9.88 4.13 14.91
C VAL A 129 10.48 2.77 14.59
N GLU A 130 9.60 1.80 14.41
CA GLU A 130 9.94 0.44 14.00
C GLU A 130 9.38 0.15 12.62
N TRP A 131 10.04 -0.76 11.90
CA TRP A 131 9.62 -1.22 10.59
C TRP A 131 9.41 -2.73 10.63
N GLU A 132 8.61 -3.24 9.70
CA GLU A 132 8.44 -4.68 9.52
C GLU A 132 9.70 -5.26 8.87
N HIS A 133 10.56 -5.89 9.67
CA HIS A 133 11.86 -6.45 9.27
C HIS A 133 11.81 -7.99 9.10
N SER A 134 10.66 -8.58 8.83
CA SER A 134 10.53 -10.04 8.61
C SER A 134 11.22 -10.55 7.34
N GLU A 135 11.40 -9.70 6.33
CA GLU A 135 12.07 -10.10 5.09
C GLU A 135 13.59 -9.98 5.20
N GLU A 136 14.30 -11.08 4.93
CA GLU A 136 15.76 -11.08 4.83
C GLU A 136 16.24 -10.81 3.42
N TRP A 137 17.06 -9.77 3.27
CA TRP A 137 17.69 -9.42 2.01
C TRP A 137 19.05 -10.10 1.90
N LEU A 138 19.47 -10.43 0.67
CA LEU A 138 20.79 -11.01 0.41
C LEU A 138 21.90 -10.09 0.95
N LYS A 139 22.55 -10.51 2.02
CA LYS A 139 23.70 -9.81 2.59
C LYS A 139 24.92 -10.15 1.76
N THR A 140 25.65 -9.15 1.27
CA THR A 140 26.95 -9.37 0.63
C THR A 140 27.88 -10.06 1.63
N ARG A 141 28.11 -11.35 1.46
CA ARG A 141 29.14 -12.06 2.22
C ARG A 141 30.47 -11.70 1.60
N TYR A 142 31.43 -11.30 2.43
CA TYR A 142 32.82 -11.20 2.01
C TYR A 142 33.31 -12.62 1.71
N SER A 143 33.13 -13.07 0.46
CA SER A 143 33.81 -14.25 -0.04
C SER A 143 35.27 -13.84 -0.19
N THR A 144 36.13 -14.31 0.73
CA THR A 144 37.52 -14.53 0.33
C THR A 144 37.45 -15.30 -0.98
N LYS A 145 38.01 -14.74 -2.05
CA LYS A 145 38.10 -15.41 -3.35
C LYS A 145 39.06 -16.59 -3.21
N THR A 146 38.67 -17.61 -2.46
CA THR A 146 39.30 -18.91 -2.51
C THR A 146 38.92 -19.43 -3.89
N ARG A 147 39.80 -19.24 -4.88
CA ARG A 147 39.61 -19.86 -6.20
C ARG A 147 39.58 -21.36 -5.97
N VAL A 148 38.38 -21.93 -5.93
CA VAL A 148 38.20 -23.37 -5.82
C VAL A 148 38.60 -23.95 -7.16
N VAL A 149 39.75 -24.62 -7.19
CA VAL A 149 40.18 -25.42 -8.33
C VAL A 149 39.60 -26.82 -8.10
N THR A 150 38.56 -27.16 -8.84
CA THR A 150 37.90 -28.46 -8.77
C THR A 150 37.87 -29.10 -10.16
N ALA A 151 37.98 -30.43 -10.22
CA ALA A 151 37.87 -31.19 -11.46
C ALA A 151 36.40 -31.37 -11.93
N GLY A 152 35.43 -31.00 -11.09
CA GLY A 152 34.00 -31.02 -11.40
C GLY A 152 33.27 -29.87 -10.72
N ARG A 153 32.25 -29.33 -11.39
CA ARG A 153 31.46 -28.18 -10.96
C ARG A 153 29.98 -28.52 -11.02
N ASP A 154 29.26 -28.26 -9.93
CA ASP A 154 27.80 -28.23 -9.96
C ASP A 154 27.34 -26.91 -10.58
N PHE A 155 26.51 -27.02 -11.61
CA PHE A 155 25.92 -25.88 -12.29
C PHE A 155 24.42 -25.87 -12.03
N ILE A 156 23.99 -24.93 -11.18
CA ILE A 156 22.58 -24.71 -10.87
C ILE A 156 22.07 -23.62 -11.80
N LEU A 157 21.04 -23.94 -12.57
CA LEU A 157 20.40 -23.04 -13.51
C LEU A 157 18.91 -22.91 -13.19
N SER A 158 18.38 -21.71 -13.34
CA SER A 158 16.96 -21.40 -13.26
C SER A 158 16.61 -20.41 -14.36
N THR A 159 15.56 -20.69 -15.14
CA THR A 159 15.03 -19.76 -16.15
C THR A 159 14.44 -18.49 -15.55
N GLN A 160 14.13 -18.52 -14.25
CA GLN A 160 13.64 -17.36 -13.50
C GLN A 160 14.77 -16.36 -13.17
N ASP A 161 16.02 -16.79 -13.30
CA ASP A 161 17.18 -15.90 -13.20
C ASP A 161 17.38 -15.18 -14.54
N ASP A 162 17.49 -13.85 -14.50
CA ASP A 162 17.67 -13.02 -15.69
C ASP A 162 18.92 -13.41 -16.49
N ASP A 163 19.95 -13.94 -15.82
CA ASP A 163 21.19 -14.41 -16.45
C ASP A 163 20.98 -15.66 -17.33
N TYR A 164 19.94 -16.46 -17.07
CA TYR A 164 19.67 -17.73 -17.78
C TYR A 164 18.30 -17.78 -18.47
N LYS A 165 17.47 -16.75 -18.31
CA LYS A 165 16.14 -16.63 -18.90
C LYS A 165 16.12 -16.84 -20.42
N TYR A 166 17.21 -16.51 -21.10
CA TYR A 166 17.30 -16.70 -22.55
C TYR A 166 17.19 -18.17 -23.00
N PHE A 167 17.44 -19.14 -22.11
CA PHE A 167 17.24 -20.54 -22.43
C PHE A 167 15.76 -20.90 -22.66
N GLU A 168 14.81 -20.14 -22.11
CA GLU A 168 13.37 -20.35 -22.35
C GLU A 168 12.99 -20.31 -23.84
N TYR A 169 13.78 -19.62 -24.66
CA TYR A 169 13.54 -19.49 -26.10
C TYR A 169 14.10 -20.65 -26.91
N TYR A 170 14.99 -21.48 -26.34
CA TYR A 170 15.52 -22.65 -27.02
C TYR A 170 14.64 -23.87 -26.77
N LYS A 171 13.74 -24.14 -27.72
CA LYS A 171 12.78 -25.24 -27.63
C LYS A 171 12.94 -26.25 -28.75
N ARG A 172 12.91 -27.53 -28.38
CA ARG A 172 12.83 -28.66 -29.30
C ARG A 172 11.53 -29.40 -28.99
N ASP A 173 10.69 -29.59 -30.01
CA ASP A 173 9.35 -30.19 -29.86
C ASP A 173 8.46 -29.57 -28.76
N GLY A 174 8.64 -28.26 -28.52
CA GLY A 174 7.88 -27.50 -27.52
C GLY A 174 8.43 -27.57 -26.10
N VAL A 175 9.45 -28.38 -25.84
CA VAL A 175 10.11 -28.51 -24.53
C VAL A 175 11.36 -27.63 -24.49
N CYS A 176 11.60 -27.00 -23.35
CA CYS A 176 12.81 -26.19 -23.11
C CYS A 176 13.98 -27.12 -22.85
N VAL A 177 15.04 -26.99 -23.63
CA VAL A 177 16.14 -27.96 -23.66
C VAL A 177 17.44 -27.24 -23.48
N PHE A 178 18.35 -27.82 -22.72
CA PHE A 178 19.68 -27.28 -22.54
C PHE A 178 20.52 -27.52 -23.80
N PRO A 179 20.97 -26.47 -24.52
CA PRO A 179 21.67 -26.63 -25.78
C PRO A 179 23.00 -27.35 -25.63
N GLU A 180 23.34 -28.17 -26.62
CA GLU A 180 24.62 -28.89 -26.69
C GLU A 180 25.81 -27.91 -26.70
N ALA A 181 25.66 -26.76 -27.35
CA ALA A 181 26.66 -25.68 -27.33
C ALA A 181 26.88 -25.09 -25.92
N ALA A 182 25.83 -25.03 -25.10
CA ALA A 182 25.94 -24.57 -23.72
C ALA A 182 26.70 -25.59 -22.86
N LEU A 183 26.49 -26.89 -23.08
CA LEU A 183 27.30 -27.95 -22.43
C LEU A 183 28.79 -27.81 -22.77
N LEU A 184 29.13 -27.60 -24.04
CA LEU A 184 30.52 -27.38 -24.46
C LEU A 184 31.12 -26.15 -23.78
N THR A 185 30.33 -25.08 -23.65
CA THR A 185 30.75 -23.85 -22.96
C THR A 185 31.01 -24.12 -21.48
N LEU A 186 30.14 -24.86 -20.78
CA LEU A 186 30.35 -25.24 -19.38
C LEU A 186 31.60 -26.10 -19.18
N VAL A 187 31.87 -27.04 -20.10
CA VAL A 187 33.09 -27.86 -20.07
C VAL A 187 34.32 -27.00 -20.30
N TRP A 188 34.27 -26.06 -21.24
CA TRP A 188 35.35 -25.10 -21.49
C TRP A 188 35.62 -24.22 -20.28
N GLU A 189 34.59 -23.63 -19.67
CA GLU A 189 34.70 -22.84 -18.44
C GLU A 189 35.31 -23.65 -17.30
N THR A 190 34.87 -24.89 -17.12
CA THR A 190 35.36 -25.79 -16.07
C THR A 190 36.84 -26.14 -16.28
N TYR A 191 37.22 -26.43 -17.53
CA TYR A 191 38.62 -26.68 -17.86
C TYR A 191 39.49 -25.43 -17.66
N ALA A 192 39.00 -24.24 -18.04
CA ALA A 192 39.72 -22.98 -17.84
C ALA A 192 39.93 -22.68 -16.35
N MET A 193 38.89 -22.89 -15.54
CA MET A 193 38.94 -22.78 -14.09
C MET A 193 39.98 -23.73 -13.50
N TYR A 194 40.00 -25.00 -13.94
CA TYR A 194 41.02 -25.98 -13.52
C TYR A 194 42.44 -25.53 -13.86
N ARG A 195 42.62 -24.95 -15.06
CA ARG A 195 43.90 -24.39 -15.53
C ARG A 195 44.21 -23.00 -14.94
N GLN A 196 43.33 -22.46 -14.09
CA GLN A 196 43.42 -21.11 -13.53
C GLN A 196 43.56 -20.00 -14.58
N SER A 197 42.98 -20.20 -15.76
CA SER A 197 42.94 -19.24 -16.86
C SER A 197 41.53 -18.71 -17.06
N ASP A 198 41.40 -17.54 -17.70
CA ASP A 198 40.12 -17.08 -18.22
C ASP A 198 39.76 -17.91 -19.45
N TYR A 199 38.54 -18.45 -19.50
CA TYR A 199 38.09 -19.23 -20.66
C TYR A 199 38.09 -18.39 -21.93
N ARG A 200 37.79 -17.08 -21.82
CA ARG A 200 37.72 -16.15 -22.97
C ARG A 200 39.06 -15.94 -23.67
N THR A 201 40.17 -16.24 -22.99
CA THR A 201 41.53 -16.12 -23.54
C THR A 201 42.18 -17.47 -23.84
N MET A 202 41.50 -18.57 -23.53
CA MET A 202 42.04 -19.92 -23.65
C MET A 202 41.34 -20.67 -24.77
N SER A 203 42.05 -20.91 -25.88
CA SER A 203 41.52 -21.76 -26.96
C SER A 203 41.43 -23.23 -26.52
N VAL A 204 40.36 -23.91 -26.91
CA VAL A 204 40.15 -25.33 -26.66
C VAL A 204 39.85 -26.06 -27.97
N GLU A 205 40.26 -27.33 -28.03
CA GLU A 205 39.91 -28.25 -29.09
C GLU A 205 39.11 -29.39 -28.48
N PHE A 206 37.93 -29.67 -29.05
CA PHE A 206 37.10 -30.80 -28.67
C PHE A 206 37.29 -31.90 -29.73
N THR A 207 37.71 -33.08 -29.30
CA THR A 207 37.86 -34.25 -30.20
C THR A 207 36.95 -35.38 -29.72
N ASN A 208 36.33 -36.10 -30.67
CA ASN A 208 35.47 -37.26 -30.40
C ASN A 208 34.35 -36.98 -29.39
N VAL A 209 33.61 -35.89 -29.57
CA VAL A 209 32.47 -35.54 -28.71
C VAL A 209 31.19 -36.26 -29.17
N TYR A 210 30.50 -36.87 -28.21
CA TYR A 210 29.20 -37.51 -28.40
C TYR A 210 28.21 -37.01 -27.35
N PHE A 211 27.02 -36.61 -27.79
CA PHE A 211 25.90 -36.28 -26.91
C PHE A 211 24.97 -37.48 -26.88
N TYR A 212 24.74 -38.04 -25.69
CA TYR A 212 23.97 -39.27 -25.53
C TYR A 212 22.50 -39.03 -25.18
N GLU A 213 22.23 -37.94 -24.45
CA GLU A 213 20.90 -37.61 -23.95
C GLU A 213 20.65 -36.11 -24.04
N GLU A 214 19.38 -35.77 -24.15
CA GLU A 214 18.88 -34.41 -24.13
C GLU A 214 18.57 -34.01 -22.69
N VAL A 215 19.02 -32.83 -22.27
CA VAL A 215 18.76 -32.32 -20.92
C VAL A 215 17.60 -31.36 -20.99
N GLU A 216 16.43 -31.80 -20.55
CA GLU A 216 15.26 -30.94 -20.43
C GLU A 216 15.40 -29.98 -19.25
N ILE A 217 15.18 -28.69 -19.50
CA ILE A 217 15.13 -27.66 -18.45
C ILE A 217 13.73 -27.71 -17.85
N ASN A 218 13.59 -28.53 -16.81
CA ASN A 218 12.36 -28.63 -16.04
C ASN A 218 12.45 -27.67 -14.85
N ASP A 219 11.66 -26.59 -14.88
CA ASP A 219 11.49 -25.69 -13.74
C ASP A 219 10.73 -26.43 -12.61
N LEU A 220 11.44 -27.25 -11.85
CA LEU A 220 10.89 -28.06 -10.76
C LEU A 220 10.47 -27.23 -9.53
N LEU A 221 10.40 -25.91 -9.64
CA LEU A 221 9.85 -25.02 -8.62
C LEU A 221 8.72 -24.16 -9.19
N LYS A 222 7.70 -24.82 -9.75
CA LYS A 222 6.33 -24.32 -9.52
C LYS A 222 6.01 -24.57 -8.04
N LEU A 223 6.49 -23.70 -7.16
CA LEU A 223 5.85 -23.55 -5.86
C LEU A 223 4.39 -23.22 -6.15
N GLY A 224 3.52 -24.19 -5.87
CA GLY A 224 2.08 -24.03 -6.01
C GLY A 224 1.65 -22.80 -5.23
N VAL A 225 1.00 -21.88 -5.93
CA VAL A 225 0.12 -20.89 -5.31
C VAL A 225 -1.04 -21.62 -4.67
#